data_AF-A0AAD1ZIR8-F1
#
_entry.id   AF-A0AAD1ZIR8-F1
#
_cell.length_a   1.000
_cell.length_b   1.000
_cell.length_c   1.000
_cell.angle_alpha   90.00
_cell.angle_beta   90.00
_cell.angle_gamma   90.00
#
_symmetry.space_group_name_H-M   'P 1'
#
loop_
_entity.id
_entity.type
_entity.pdbx_description
1 polymer ?
#
loop_
_entity_poly.entity_id
_entity_poly.type
_entity_poly.pdbx_seq_one_letter_code
_entity_poly.pdbx_strand_id
1 'polypeptide(L)'
;MKEGINFLDCLDVDLGLSILTRLDNPADLIRASAVSRSWHHFVIANRLSKQLCLRMFPHISDLDQIVGSNNGTISVDVESSNPMGWKILQRDHNVYASLVLALVKSKDNPKDCIACVIGASSTDREPEESIVNTLFPIDTYMWGDSYWSSKGQSNPDVPETLIYKLTADVCVVTEIDIRPFEVYWEPGSLVYSAKAVRFRMGHLKSPRKNGIDFWHLPLQPPAEDEFLWSYTSPEFPMTQEKHLQKFKLPEPVLCIGGCLQIELLGSAQREAIDGLFYICVCHVRVLGRPLSPGFELQALKKSGQLQLKYNPEAFSSILKRFSHEEETDAVEPEEDTLGEHVRQLENLLQIRNIPDHPFVWNDEYN
;
A
#
# COMPACT_ATOMS: atom_id res chain seq x y z
N MET A 1 -6.41 -53.87 0.71
CA MET A 1 -5.60 -52.81 0.08
C MET A 1 -4.35 -52.65 0.90
N LYS A 2 -3.15 -52.71 0.32
CA LYS A 2 -1.92 -52.32 1.04
C LYS A 2 -2.01 -50.82 1.27
N GLU A 3 -1.95 -50.39 2.53
CA GLU A 3 -1.79 -48.98 2.86
C GLU A 3 -0.48 -48.50 2.21
N GLY A 4 -0.58 -47.54 1.29
CA GLY A 4 0.58 -46.94 0.67
C GLY A 4 1.37 -46.18 1.74
N ILE A 5 2.63 -46.53 1.93
CA ILE A 5 3.53 -45.85 2.87
C ILE A 5 3.67 -44.39 2.43
N ASN A 6 3.49 -43.43 3.35
CA ASN A 6 3.66 -42.04 3.01
C ASN A 6 5.15 -41.70 2.85
N PHE A 7 5.50 -40.87 1.86
CA PHE A 7 6.89 -40.44 1.66
C PHE A 7 7.52 -39.82 2.92
N LEU A 8 6.75 -39.02 3.67
CA LEU A 8 7.25 -38.42 4.93
C LEU A 8 7.46 -39.46 6.04
N ASP A 9 6.74 -40.59 6.00
CA ASP A 9 6.93 -41.67 6.98
C ASP A 9 8.26 -42.41 6.71
N CYS A 10 8.85 -42.25 5.52
CA CYS A 10 10.15 -42.80 5.14
C CYS A 10 11.34 -41.87 5.42
N LEU A 11 11.08 -40.63 5.88
CA LEU A 11 12.12 -39.63 6.14
C LEU A 11 12.23 -39.34 7.63
N ASP A 12 13.44 -39.01 8.07
CA ASP A 12 13.63 -38.34 9.37
C ASP A 12 12.99 -36.93 9.31
N VAL A 13 12.48 -36.46 10.46
CA VAL A 13 11.84 -35.15 10.61
C VAL A 13 12.76 -34.04 10.13
N ASP A 14 14.05 -34.09 10.49
CA ASP A 14 15.04 -33.08 10.11
C ASP A 14 15.28 -33.04 8.59
N LEU A 15 15.26 -34.21 7.94
CA LEU A 15 15.42 -34.32 6.50
C LEU A 15 14.16 -33.83 5.78
N GLY A 16 12.97 -34.21 6.26
CA GLY A 16 11.70 -33.71 5.75
C GLY A 16 11.59 -32.18 5.87
N LEU A 17 11.99 -31.61 7.01
CA LEU A 17 12.04 -30.17 7.22
C LEU A 17 13.01 -29.50 6.25
N SER A 18 14.22 -30.05 6.10
CA SER A 18 15.24 -29.53 5.19
C SER A 18 14.78 -29.51 3.72
N ILE A 19 13.98 -30.49 3.31
CA ILE A 19 13.40 -30.54 1.97
C ILE A 19 12.31 -29.48 1.81
N LEU A 20 11.34 -29.43 2.74
CA LEU A 20 10.17 -28.55 2.58
C LEU A 20 10.48 -27.07 2.82
N THR A 21 11.48 -26.74 3.63
CA THR A 21 11.94 -25.34 3.84
C THR A 21 12.67 -24.76 2.63
N ARG A 22 13.20 -25.63 1.75
CA ARG A 22 13.79 -25.24 0.46
C ARG A 22 12.76 -25.00 -0.64
N LEU A 23 11.48 -25.22 -0.37
CA LEU A 23 10.42 -24.82 -1.30
C LEU A 23 10.34 -23.29 -1.32
N ASP A 24 10.90 -22.69 -2.36
CA ASP A 24 10.91 -21.24 -2.54
C ASP A 24 9.57 -20.72 -3.07
N ASN A 25 8.89 -21.51 -3.91
CA ASN A 25 7.61 -21.11 -4.43
C ASN A 25 6.49 -21.38 -3.40
N PRO A 26 5.75 -20.35 -2.99
CA PRO A 26 4.63 -20.52 -2.07
C PRO A 26 3.55 -21.50 -2.51
N ALA A 27 3.32 -21.64 -3.82
CA ALA A 27 2.40 -22.62 -4.36
C ALA A 27 2.86 -24.06 -4.10
N ASP A 28 4.17 -24.32 -4.00
CA ASP A 28 4.69 -25.67 -3.76
C ASP A 28 4.40 -26.14 -2.34
N LEU A 29 4.49 -25.27 -1.35
CA LEU A 29 4.17 -25.62 0.03
C LEU A 29 2.67 -25.89 0.21
N ILE A 30 1.81 -25.10 -0.45
CA ILE A 30 0.35 -25.32 -0.45
C ILE A 30 0.01 -26.64 -1.16
N ARG A 31 0.68 -26.95 -2.29
CA ARG A 31 0.51 -28.23 -2.98
C ARG A 31 0.99 -29.41 -2.14
N ALA A 32 2.14 -29.25 -1.47
CA ALA A 32 2.69 -30.24 -0.56
C ALA A 32 1.71 -30.58 0.58
N SER A 33 1.06 -29.59 1.18
CA SER A 33 0.07 -29.83 2.24
C SER A 33 -1.20 -30.53 1.74
N ALA A 34 -1.48 -30.52 0.44
CA ALA A 34 -2.62 -31.22 -0.16
C ALA A 34 -2.35 -32.69 -0.53
N VAL A 35 -1.10 -33.16 -0.47
CA VAL A 35 -0.71 -34.52 -0.89
C VAL A 35 -1.35 -35.61 -0.01
N SER A 36 -1.33 -35.43 1.30
CA SER A 36 -1.94 -36.37 2.26
C SER A 36 -2.19 -35.72 3.61
N ARG A 37 -2.93 -36.42 4.48
CA ARG A 37 -3.10 -36.01 5.90
C ARG A 37 -1.77 -35.92 6.64
N SER A 38 -0.82 -36.83 6.38
CA SER A 38 0.51 -36.81 7.01
C SER A 38 1.30 -35.57 6.59
N TRP A 39 1.26 -35.19 5.31
CA TRP A 39 1.91 -33.97 4.82
C TRP A 39 1.29 -32.71 5.39
N HIS A 40 -0.05 -32.64 5.36
CA HIS A 40 -0.78 -31.53 5.97
C HIS A 40 -0.42 -31.38 7.45
N HIS A 41 -0.41 -32.49 8.20
CA HIS A 41 -0.04 -32.49 9.60
C HIS A 41 1.41 -32.04 9.81
N PHE A 42 2.34 -32.53 8.99
CA PHE A 42 3.75 -32.16 9.06
C PHE A 42 3.97 -30.66 8.79
N VAL A 43 3.30 -30.09 7.78
CA VAL A 43 3.38 -28.67 7.45
C VAL A 43 2.87 -27.79 8.60
N ILE A 44 1.76 -28.18 9.24
CA ILE A 44 1.19 -27.47 10.40
C ILE A 44 2.08 -27.60 11.62
N ALA A 45 2.48 -28.83 11.98
CA ALA A 45 3.28 -29.12 13.15
C ALA A 45 4.60 -28.34 13.15
N ASN A 46 5.21 -28.22 11.96
CA ASN A 46 6.48 -27.52 11.77
C ASN A 46 6.33 -26.04 11.37
N ARG A 47 5.11 -25.48 11.38
CA ARG A 47 4.82 -24.07 11.09
C ARG A 47 5.41 -23.58 9.75
N LEU A 48 5.50 -24.44 8.74
CA LEU A 48 6.19 -24.13 7.50
C LEU A 48 5.57 -22.93 6.75
N SER A 49 4.24 -22.80 6.76
CA SER A 49 3.56 -21.66 6.15
C SER A 49 3.93 -20.33 6.83
N LYS A 50 4.14 -20.36 8.15
CA LYS A 50 4.61 -19.18 8.90
C LYS A 50 6.03 -18.82 8.48
N GLN A 51 6.94 -19.81 8.44
CA GLN A 51 8.33 -19.59 8.05
C GLN A 51 8.43 -19.02 6.63
N LEU A 52 7.70 -19.61 5.68
CA LEU A 52 7.62 -19.12 4.31
C LEU A 52 7.08 -17.69 4.25
N CYS A 53 5.98 -17.41 4.95
CA CYS A 53 5.37 -16.08 4.98
C CYS A 53 6.35 -15.04 5.55
N LEU A 54 7.05 -15.33 6.65
CA LEU A 54 8.02 -14.41 7.23
C LEU A 54 9.27 -14.21 6.36
N ARG A 55 9.68 -15.23 5.59
CA ARG A 55 10.76 -15.07 4.60
C ARG A 55 10.34 -14.14 3.47
N MET A 56 9.07 -14.21 3.05
CA MET A 56 8.52 -13.33 2.01
C MET A 56 8.20 -11.92 2.54
N PHE A 57 7.77 -11.79 3.81
CA PHE A 57 7.46 -10.52 4.47
C PHE A 57 8.12 -10.49 5.86
N PRO A 58 9.40 -10.11 5.92
CA PRO A 58 10.09 -9.96 7.19
C PRO A 58 9.33 -9.02 8.15
N HIS A 59 8.70 -7.98 7.59
CA HIS A 59 7.95 -6.94 8.30
C HIS A 59 6.67 -7.44 9.01
N ILE A 60 6.16 -8.62 8.67
CA ILE A 60 5.06 -9.25 9.44
C ILE A 60 5.54 -9.66 10.84
N SER A 61 6.85 -9.87 11.03
CA SER A 61 7.45 -10.19 12.33
C SER A 61 7.27 -9.07 13.35
N ASP A 62 7.13 -7.82 12.88
CA ASP A 62 6.94 -6.65 13.73
C ASP A 62 5.50 -6.52 14.25
N LEU A 63 4.57 -7.35 13.76
CA LEU A 63 3.22 -7.43 14.31
C LEU A 63 3.24 -8.24 15.61
N ASP A 64 2.84 -7.60 16.71
CA ASP A 64 2.83 -8.23 18.04
C ASP A 64 1.91 -9.47 18.10
N GLN A 65 0.75 -9.44 17.40
CA GLN A 65 -0.18 -10.57 17.36
C GLN A 65 -1.00 -10.63 16.05
N ILE A 66 -1.00 -11.79 15.40
CA ILE A 66 -1.95 -12.14 14.35
C ILE A 66 -3.07 -12.98 14.96
N VAL A 67 -4.32 -12.50 14.91
CA VAL A 67 -5.49 -13.15 15.53
C VAL A 67 -6.50 -13.57 14.47
N GLY A 68 -6.47 -14.86 14.08
CA GLY A 68 -7.59 -15.49 13.40
C GLY A 68 -8.88 -15.45 14.23
N SER A 69 -9.98 -14.98 13.62
CA SER A 69 -11.28 -14.88 14.27
C SER A 69 -11.86 -16.27 14.49
N ASN A 70 -11.62 -16.82 15.69
CA ASN A 70 -12.43 -17.87 16.31
C ASN A 70 -12.57 -17.49 17.78
N ASN A 71 -13.82 -17.44 18.25
CA ASN A 71 -14.23 -16.99 19.58
C ASN A 71 -13.30 -17.44 20.72
N GLY A 72 -12.89 -16.48 21.54
CA GLY A 72 -12.29 -16.70 22.86
C GLY A 72 -10.85 -16.24 22.98
N THR A 73 -10.64 -15.12 23.67
CA THR A 73 -9.37 -14.78 24.32
C THR A 73 -8.95 -15.97 25.18
N ILE A 74 -7.81 -16.61 24.90
CA ILE A 74 -7.31 -17.68 25.77
C ILE A 74 -5.84 -17.37 26.08
N SER A 75 -5.62 -17.15 27.38
CA SER A 75 -4.33 -16.97 28.03
C SER A 75 -3.43 -18.18 27.82
N VAL A 76 -2.14 -17.90 27.71
CA VAL A 76 -1.07 -18.89 27.61
C VAL A 76 -0.92 -19.58 28.95
N ASP A 77 -1.16 -20.88 29.00
CA ASP A 77 -0.53 -21.77 29.96
C ASP A 77 0.13 -22.94 29.22
N VAL A 78 1.32 -23.25 29.70
CA VAL A 78 2.38 -24.01 29.06
C VAL A 78 2.16 -25.52 29.22
N GLU A 79 2.70 -26.26 28.25
CA GLU A 79 3.13 -27.67 28.31
C GLU A 79 2.19 -28.84 27.94
N SER A 80 2.71 -29.59 26.97
CA SER A 80 2.45 -30.99 26.60
C SER A 80 1.10 -31.36 25.97
N SER A 81 1.18 -31.88 24.74
CA SER A 81 0.15 -32.68 24.04
C SER A 81 -1.29 -32.18 24.16
N ASN A 82 -1.47 -30.87 24.20
CA ASN A 82 -2.76 -30.26 24.48
C ASN A 82 -3.54 -30.12 23.15
N PRO A 83 -4.76 -30.66 23.00
CA PRO A 83 -5.61 -30.39 21.83
C PRO A 83 -5.79 -28.88 21.57
N MET A 84 -5.58 -28.04 22.59
CA MET A 84 -5.50 -26.61 22.47
C MET A 84 -4.29 -26.11 21.65
N GLY A 85 -3.12 -26.72 21.81
CA GLY A 85 -1.90 -26.38 21.07
C GLY A 85 -2.02 -26.70 19.57
N TRP A 86 -2.63 -27.83 19.22
CA TRP A 86 -2.90 -28.17 17.83
C TRP A 86 -3.86 -27.19 17.15
N LYS A 87 -4.92 -26.77 17.87
CA LYS A 87 -5.86 -25.74 17.36
C LYS A 87 -5.17 -24.41 17.08
N ILE A 88 -4.22 -24.00 17.94
CA ILE A 88 -3.41 -22.80 17.72
C ILE A 88 -2.55 -22.96 16.46
N LEU A 89 -1.84 -24.09 16.31
CA LEU A 89 -1.01 -24.36 15.13
C LEU A 89 -1.83 -24.35 13.84
N GLN A 90 -3.02 -24.96 13.85
CA GLN A 90 -3.91 -24.99 12.71
C GLN A 90 -4.43 -23.59 12.36
N ARG A 91 -4.77 -22.79 13.37
CA ARG A 91 -5.19 -21.40 13.16
C ARG A 91 -4.07 -20.56 12.55
N ASP A 92 -2.86 -20.65 13.11
CA ASP A 92 -1.69 -19.95 12.58
C ASP A 92 -1.43 -20.37 11.13
N HIS A 93 -1.41 -21.68 10.86
CA HIS A 93 -1.24 -22.20 9.51
C HIS A 93 -2.25 -21.59 8.54
N ASN A 94 -3.54 -21.58 8.87
CA ASN A 94 -4.59 -21.02 8.02
C ASN A 94 -4.35 -19.53 7.71
N VAL A 95 -3.93 -18.75 8.71
CA VAL A 95 -3.67 -17.32 8.51
C VAL A 95 -2.46 -17.09 7.59
N TYR A 96 -1.31 -17.68 7.92
CA TYR A 96 -0.09 -17.47 7.14
C TYR A 96 -0.20 -18.06 5.73
N ALA A 97 -0.84 -19.23 5.58
CA ALA A 97 -1.11 -19.82 4.27
C ALA A 97 -2.06 -18.94 3.44
N SER A 98 -3.05 -18.31 4.07
CA SER A 98 -3.98 -17.39 3.39
C SER A 98 -3.29 -16.12 2.92
N LEU A 99 -2.41 -15.52 3.74
CA LEU A 99 -1.59 -14.37 3.32
C LEU A 99 -0.74 -14.73 2.11
N VAL A 100 0.00 -15.84 2.20
CA VAL A 100 0.82 -16.37 1.12
C VAL A 100 0.01 -16.58 -0.17
N LEU A 101 -1.18 -17.16 -0.04
CA LEU A 101 -2.08 -17.36 -1.18
C LEU A 101 -2.57 -16.05 -1.78
N ALA A 102 -2.89 -15.05 -0.94
CA ALA A 102 -3.30 -13.72 -1.39
C ALA A 102 -2.25 -13.08 -2.30
N LEU A 103 -0.98 -13.22 -1.97
CA LEU A 103 0.14 -12.68 -2.74
C LEU A 103 0.38 -13.40 -4.07
N VAL A 104 0.25 -14.72 -4.05
CA VAL A 104 0.36 -15.49 -5.30
C VAL A 104 -0.72 -15.05 -6.27
N LYS A 105 -1.94 -14.82 -5.76
CA LYS A 105 -3.09 -14.42 -6.55
C LYS A 105 -3.18 -12.93 -6.85
N SER A 106 -2.52 -12.07 -6.07
CA SER A 106 -2.58 -10.62 -6.29
C SER A 106 -1.84 -10.17 -7.55
N LYS A 107 -0.98 -11.02 -8.11
CA LYS A 107 -0.33 -10.79 -9.40
C LYS A 107 -1.34 -10.82 -10.56
N ASP A 108 -2.50 -11.44 -10.36
CA ASP A 108 -3.55 -11.57 -11.36
C ASP A 108 -4.53 -10.37 -11.26
N ASN A 109 -4.63 -9.57 -12.33
CA ASN A 109 -5.54 -8.43 -12.50
C ASN A 109 -5.54 -7.41 -11.33
N PRO A 110 -4.40 -6.79 -10.99
CA PRO A 110 -4.36 -5.80 -9.91
C PRO A 110 -5.25 -4.59 -10.23
N LYS A 111 -5.87 -4.02 -9.20
CA LYS A 111 -6.75 -2.84 -9.30
C LYS A 111 -6.12 -1.63 -8.63
N ASP A 112 -6.62 -0.44 -8.97
CA ASP A 112 -6.25 0.76 -8.24
C ASP A 112 -6.66 0.64 -6.77
N CYS A 113 -5.73 0.98 -5.89
CA CYS A 113 -5.85 0.83 -4.45
C CYS A 113 -5.72 2.17 -3.72
N ILE A 114 -5.67 3.31 -4.41
CA ILE A 114 -5.74 4.62 -3.73
C ILE A 114 -7.18 4.89 -3.30
N ALA A 115 -7.36 5.27 -2.04
CA ALA A 115 -8.63 5.73 -1.49
C ALA A 115 -8.73 7.26 -1.45
N CYS A 116 -7.66 7.91 -0.99
CA CYS A 116 -7.62 9.36 -0.87
C CYS A 116 -6.19 9.88 -0.71
N VAL A 117 -6.00 11.18 -0.96
CA VAL A 117 -4.73 11.88 -0.64
C VAL A 117 -4.66 12.17 0.86
N ILE A 118 -3.46 12.09 1.41
CA ILE A 118 -3.16 12.47 2.80
C ILE A 118 -2.47 13.83 2.81
N GLY A 119 -1.45 14.01 1.98
CA GLY A 119 -0.75 15.28 1.85
C GLY A 119 0.53 15.17 1.02
N ALA A 120 1.14 16.33 0.75
CA ALA A 120 2.46 16.46 0.14
C ALA A 120 3.43 17.13 1.12
N SER A 121 4.74 16.99 0.90
CA SER A 121 5.78 17.71 1.66
C SER A 121 5.67 19.22 1.49
N SER A 122 5.32 19.66 0.29
CA SER A 122 5.10 21.05 -0.06
C SER A 122 4.12 21.17 -1.23
N THR A 123 3.55 22.35 -1.39
CA THR A 123 2.80 22.74 -2.59
C THR A 123 3.18 24.18 -2.93
N ASP A 124 3.39 24.51 -4.21
CA ASP A 124 3.65 25.89 -4.64
C ASP A 124 2.38 26.75 -4.52
N ARG A 125 1.36 26.45 -5.32
CA ARG A 125 0.09 27.20 -5.32
C ARG A 125 -1.08 26.33 -4.87
N GLU A 126 -1.50 26.53 -3.62
CA GLU A 126 -2.77 25.98 -3.14
C GLU A 126 -3.91 26.96 -3.43
N PRO A 127 -5.07 26.50 -3.91
CA PRO A 127 -5.47 25.11 -4.20
C PRO A 127 -5.26 24.67 -5.66
N GLU A 128 -4.62 25.48 -6.51
CA GLU A 128 -4.49 25.23 -7.96
C GLU A 128 -3.70 23.96 -8.27
N GLU A 129 -2.57 23.79 -7.60
CA GLU A 129 -1.54 22.77 -7.83
C GLU A 129 -1.50 21.74 -6.69
N SER A 130 -2.67 21.48 -6.10
CA SER A 130 -2.80 20.58 -4.95
C SER A 130 -2.56 19.11 -5.31
N ILE A 131 -2.09 18.33 -4.34
CA ILE A 131 -1.90 16.87 -4.47
C ILE A 131 -3.18 16.14 -4.92
N VAL A 132 -4.37 16.68 -4.61
CA VAL A 132 -5.66 16.11 -5.04
C VAL A 132 -5.73 15.93 -6.56
N ASN A 133 -5.08 16.80 -7.34
CA ASN A 133 -5.03 16.70 -8.80
C ASN A 133 -4.43 15.35 -9.26
N THR A 134 -3.54 14.75 -8.47
CA THR A 134 -2.89 13.48 -8.80
C THR A 134 -3.83 12.27 -8.78
N LEU A 135 -5.01 12.36 -8.18
CA LEU A 135 -5.97 11.25 -8.08
C LEU A 135 -6.64 10.93 -9.40
N PHE A 136 -6.77 11.92 -10.29
CA PHE A 136 -7.52 11.76 -11.53
C PHE A 136 -6.55 11.63 -12.71
N PRO A 137 -6.83 10.75 -13.70
CA PRO A 137 -5.98 10.59 -14.87
C PRO A 137 -6.11 11.75 -15.88
N ILE A 138 -6.73 12.85 -15.47
CA ILE A 138 -7.02 14.04 -16.26
C ILE A 138 -5.84 15.00 -16.11
N ASP A 139 -5.26 15.45 -17.22
CA ASP A 139 -4.16 16.41 -17.29
C ASP A 139 -4.62 17.86 -17.44
N THR A 140 -5.86 18.08 -17.90
CA THR A 140 -6.47 19.42 -18.03
C THR A 140 -7.95 19.43 -17.65
N TYR A 141 -8.35 20.37 -16.80
CA TYR A 141 -9.75 20.74 -16.58
C TYR A 141 -10.16 21.93 -17.47
N MET A 142 -11.46 22.26 -17.52
CA MET A 142 -11.95 23.45 -18.25
C MET A 142 -11.33 24.77 -17.77
N TRP A 143 -10.77 24.80 -16.56
CA TRP A 143 -10.23 25.99 -15.89
C TRP A 143 -8.70 25.95 -15.72
N GLY A 144 -8.00 24.98 -16.31
CA GLY A 144 -6.54 24.92 -16.28
C GLY A 144 -5.99 23.49 -16.20
N ASP A 145 -4.68 23.37 -16.20
CA ASP A 145 -3.99 22.08 -16.09
C ASP A 145 -4.20 21.45 -14.70
N SER A 146 -4.14 20.12 -14.64
CA SER A 146 -4.31 19.33 -13.43
C SER A 146 -3.00 18.62 -13.09
N TYR A 147 -2.29 19.19 -12.12
CA TYR A 147 -1.06 18.63 -11.58
C TYR A 147 -0.84 19.08 -10.15
N TRP A 148 0.00 18.36 -9.43
CA TRP A 148 0.63 18.85 -8.21
C TRP A 148 2.00 19.46 -8.52
N SER A 149 2.39 20.51 -7.80
CA SER A 149 3.70 21.17 -7.91
C SER A 149 4.30 21.40 -6.53
N SER A 150 5.59 21.10 -6.36
CA SER A 150 6.34 21.44 -5.14
C SER A 150 6.65 22.94 -5.05
N LYS A 151 6.93 23.47 -3.85
CA LYS A 151 7.19 24.92 -3.62
C LYS A 151 8.49 25.48 -4.24
N GLY A 152 9.22 24.67 -5.01
CA GLY A 152 10.53 25.02 -5.54
C GLY A 152 11.64 24.95 -4.49
N GLN A 153 12.79 24.38 -4.88
CA GLN A 153 13.96 24.25 -4.01
C GLN A 153 15.22 24.78 -4.69
N SER A 154 16.11 25.45 -3.96
CA SER A 154 17.41 25.85 -4.53
C SER A 154 18.36 24.66 -4.71
N ASN A 155 18.25 23.66 -3.83
CA ASN A 155 19.05 22.44 -3.90
C ASN A 155 18.23 21.33 -4.60
N PRO A 156 18.68 20.82 -5.76
CA PRO A 156 17.94 19.78 -6.49
C PRO A 156 17.89 18.44 -5.76
N ASP A 157 18.74 18.21 -4.77
CA ASP A 157 18.83 16.92 -4.07
C ASP A 157 17.89 16.82 -2.85
N VAL A 158 17.13 17.89 -2.55
CA VAL A 158 16.08 17.85 -1.53
C VAL A 158 14.91 17.04 -2.07
N PRO A 159 14.52 15.93 -1.42
CA PRO A 159 13.41 15.11 -1.89
C PRO A 159 12.07 15.78 -1.56
N GLU A 160 11.09 15.55 -2.42
CA GLU A 160 9.68 15.85 -2.15
C GLU A 160 8.91 14.54 -1.90
N THR A 161 7.77 14.61 -1.23
CA THR A 161 6.99 13.43 -0.88
C THR A 161 5.50 13.63 -1.13
N LEU A 162 4.85 12.57 -1.61
CA LEU A 162 3.40 12.48 -1.77
C LEU A 162 2.89 11.30 -0.95
N ILE A 163 1.85 11.50 -0.16
CA ILE A 163 1.35 10.50 0.77
C ILE A 163 -0.14 10.21 0.48
N TYR A 164 -0.45 8.92 0.35
CA TYR A 164 -1.76 8.40 -0.04
C TYR A 164 -2.25 7.35 0.95
N LYS A 165 -3.57 7.33 1.15
CA LYS A 165 -4.26 6.26 1.86
C LYS A 165 -4.73 5.21 0.85
N LEU A 166 -4.57 3.95 1.19
CA LEU A 166 -5.06 2.84 0.40
C LEU A 166 -6.52 2.46 0.76
N THR A 167 -7.19 1.76 -0.13
CA THR A 167 -8.58 1.29 0.00
C THR A 167 -8.84 0.37 1.18
N ALA A 168 -7.80 -0.30 1.68
CA ALA A 168 -7.86 -1.08 2.90
C ALA A 168 -6.59 -0.88 3.73
N ASP A 169 -6.71 -1.11 5.05
CA ASP A 169 -5.57 -1.12 5.95
C ASP A 169 -4.58 -2.24 5.64
N VAL A 170 -5.01 -3.27 4.90
CA VAL A 170 -4.17 -4.39 4.50
C VAL A 170 -4.32 -4.59 3.00
N CYS A 171 -3.30 -4.21 2.25
CA CYS A 171 -3.28 -4.33 0.79
C CYS A 171 -1.99 -5.04 0.33
N VAL A 172 -2.09 -5.82 -0.73
CA VAL A 172 -0.92 -6.27 -1.48
C VAL A 172 -0.69 -5.33 -2.64
N VAL A 173 0.44 -4.62 -2.65
CA VAL A 173 0.82 -3.69 -3.72
C VAL A 173 1.85 -4.34 -4.64
N THR A 174 1.71 -4.13 -5.94
CA THR A 174 2.55 -4.77 -6.97
C THR A 174 3.24 -3.78 -7.88
N GLU A 175 2.59 -2.66 -8.20
CA GLU A 175 3.07 -1.65 -9.15
C GLU A 175 2.55 -0.27 -8.72
N ILE A 176 3.38 0.75 -8.86
CA ILE A 176 3.01 2.14 -8.66
C ILE A 176 3.27 2.85 -9.98
N ASP A 177 2.29 3.58 -10.49
CA ASP A 177 2.40 4.32 -11.73
C ASP A 177 2.38 5.82 -11.44
N ILE A 178 3.28 6.58 -12.08
CA ILE A 178 3.38 8.03 -11.90
C ILE A 178 3.49 8.69 -13.28
N ARG A 179 2.73 9.75 -13.49
CA ARG A 179 2.80 10.61 -14.67
C ARG A 179 3.39 11.97 -14.27
N PRO A 180 4.62 12.31 -14.68
CA PRO A 180 5.16 13.65 -14.52
C PRO A 180 4.43 14.68 -15.40
N PHE A 181 4.49 15.95 -15.00
CA PHE A 181 3.91 17.05 -15.78
C PHE A 181 4.91 17.64 -16.78
N GLU A 182 4.44 17.89 -18.00
CA GLU A 182 5.15 18.63 -19.04
C GLU A 182 4.62 20.04 -19.14
N VAL A 183 5.51 21.01 -18.99
CA VAL A 183 5.22 22.41 -19.17
C VAL A 183 5.30 22.73 -20.66
N TYR A 184 4.18 22.54 -21.36
CA TYR A 184 4.08 22.71 -22.81
C TYR A 184 4.16 24.18 -23.27
N TRP A 185 4.01 25.14 -22.34
CA TRP A 185 4.14 26.57 -22.63
C TRP A 185 5.58 27.09 -22.53
N GLU A 186 6.52 26.28 -22.04
CA GLU A 186 7.94 26.65 -22.00
C GLU A 186 8.68 26.20 -23.27
N PRO A 187 9.69 26.98 -23.73
CA PRO A 187 10.52 26.59 -24.86
C PRO A 187 11.19 25.22 -24.61
N GLY A 188 10.84 24.23 -25.43
CA GLY A 188 11.41 22.89 -25.34
C GLY A 188 10.58 21.87 -24.58
N SER A 189 9.38 22.21 -24.09
CA SER A 189 8.46 21.25 -23.45
C SER A 189 9.13 20.52 -22.27
N LEU A 190 9.60 21.28 -21.27
CA LEU A 190 10.34 20.71 -20.16
C LEU A 190 9.43 19.88 -19.25
N VAL A 191 9.91 18.69 -18.87
CA VAL A 191 9.23 17.80 -17.93
C VAL A 191 9.83 18.00 -16.54
N TYR A 192 9.06 18.58 -15.63
CA TYR A 192 9.47 18.80 -14.24
C TYR A 192 9.28 17.52 -13.43
N SER A 193 10.15 16.53 -13.67
CA SER A 193 10.11 15.24 -12.99
C SER A 193 11.18 15.10 -11.91
N ALA A 194 11.04 14.07 -11.08
CA ALA A 194 12.16 13.54 -10.32
C ALA A 194 13.16 12.79 -11.24
N LYS A 195 14.36 12.54 -10.74
CA LYS A 195 15.38 11.66 -11.37
C LYS A 195 15.15 10.21 -10.99
N ALA A 196 14.70 9.97 -9.75
CA ALA A 196 14.35 8.66 -9.26
C ALA A 196 13.17 8.76 -8.28
N VAL A 197 12.54 7.61 -7.99
CA VAL A 197 11.48 7.49 -7.01
C VAL A 197 11.75 6.35 -6.04
N ARG A 198 11.27 6.48 -4.81
CA ARG A 198 11.29 5.43 -3.80
C ARG A 198 9.93 5.34 -3.12
N PHE A 199 9.50 4.13 -2.79
CA PHE A 199 8.19 3.88 -2.19
C PHE A 199 8.36 3.38 -0.76
N ARG A 200 7.60 3.98 0.17
CA ARG A 200 7.49 3.52 1.55
C ARG A 200 6.06 3.13 1.87
N MET A 201 5.88 2.03 2.59
CA MET A 201 4.56 1.55 3.00
C MET A 201 4.55 1.32 4.50
N GLY A 202 3.41 1.60 5.13
CA GLY A 202 3.31 1.52 6.58
C GLY A 202 1.97 1.98 7.13
N HIS A 203 2.02 2.50 8.36
CA HIS A 203 0.84 2.90 9.12
C HIS A 203 1.05 4.23 9.83
N LEU A 204 -0.07 4.90 10.12
CA LEU A 204 -0.09 6.08 10.96
C LEU A 204 0.00 5.69 12.45
N LYS A 205 0.87 6.33 13.23
CA LYS A 205 1.07 6.04 14.67
C LYS A 205 -0.19 6.25 15.51
N SER A 206 -1.06 7.18 15.09
CA SER A 206 -2.29 7.50 15.80
C SER A 206 -3.37 7.94 14.81
N PRO A 207 -4.17 7.00 14.27
CA PRO A 207 -5.20 7.30 13.27
C PRO A 207 -6.33 8.22 13.77
N ARG A 208 -6.41 8.42 15.09
CA ARG A 208 -7.33 9.37 15.74
C ARG A 208 -6.54 10.32 16.64
N LYS A 209 -6.46 11.58 16.24
CA LYS A 209 -5.98 12.67 17.10
C LYS A 209 -7.21 13.42 17.58
N ASN A 210 -7.44 13.49 18.88
CA ASN A 210 -8.55 14.22 19.51
C ASN A 210 -9.97 13.78 19.04
N GLY A 211 -10.16 12.51 18.67
CA GLY A 211 -11.48 11.98 18.28
C GLY A 211 -11.92 12.33 16.85
N ILE A 212 -11.08 13.02 16.08
CA ILE A 212 -11.25 13.27 14.65
C ILE A 212 -10.44 12.21 13.90
N ASP A 213 -11.06 11.52 12.94
CA ASP A 213 -10.30 10.65 12.05
C ASP A 213 -9.38 11.55 11.21
N PHE A 214 -8.08 11.27 11.28
CA PHE A 214 -7.02 12.10 10.68
C PHE A 214 -7.24 12.34 9.18
N TRP A 215 -7.95 11.40 8.55
CA TRP A 215 -8.36 11.39 7.15
C TRP A 215 -9.35 12.49 6.74
N HIS A 216 -9.90 13.27 7.69
CA HIS A 216 -10.84 14.38 7.41
C HIS A 216 -10.28 15.75 7.79
N LEU A 217 -8.99 15.85 8.13
CA LEU A 217 -8.33 17.14 8.40
C LEU A 217 -7.90 17.80 7.08
N PRO A 218 -7.79 19.14 7.02
CA PRO A 218 -7.29 19.83 5.83
C PRO A 218 -5.90 19.30 5.47
N LEU A 219 -5.56 19.34 4.17
CA LEU A 219 -4.32 18.92 3.51
C LEU A 219 -3.07 19.66 4.05
N GLN A 220 -2.83 19.59 5.35
CA GLN A 220 -1.61 20.09 5.96
C GLN A 220 -0.53 19.03 5.74
N PRO A 221 0.71 19.45 5.44
CA PRO A 221 1.83 18.53 5.27
C PRO A 221 1.96 17.72 6.57
N PRO A 222 1.69 16.41 6.55
CA PRO A 222 1.77 15.62 7.75
C PRO A 222 3.24 15.51 8.12
N ALA A 223 3.55 15.66 9.41
CA ALA A 223 4.92 15.55 9.85
C ALA A 223 5.39 14.10 9.67
N GLU A 224 6.58 13.89 9.10
CA GLU A 224 7.11 12.56 8.76
C GLU A 224 7.18 11.64 10.00
N ASP A 225 7.29 12.24 11.18
CA ASP A 225 7.30 11.55 12.47
C ASP A 225 5.93 10.98 12.90
N GLU A 226 4.84 11.25 12.19
CA GLU A 226 3.53 10.67 12.49
C GLU A 226 3.35 9.27 11.89
N PHE A 227 4.21 8.85 10.95
CA PHE A 227 4.14 7.54 10.30
C PHE A 227 5.20 6.55 10.81
N LEU A 228 4.89 5.26 10.67
CA LEU A 228 5.82 4.15 10.84
C LEU A 228 5.87 3.37 9.53
N TRP A 229 7.00 3.48 8.85
CA TRP A 229 7.28 2.79 7.59
C TRP A 229 7.81 1.39 7.87
N SER A 230 7.04 0.37 7.51
CA SER A 230 7.45 -1.03 7.64
C SER A 230 8.26 -1.49 6.43
N TYR A 231 8.02 -0.91 5.25
CA TYR A 231 8.71 -1.25 4.02
C TYR A 231 9.28 0.00 3.34
N THR A 232 10.44 -0.17 2.70
CA THR A 232 11.06 0.83 1.82
C THR A 232 11.62 0.10 0.60
N SER A 233 11.23 0.53 -0.59
CA SER A 233 11.69 -0.06 -1.85
C SER A 233 13.13 0.35 -2.20
N PRO A 234 13.78 -0.33 -3.17
CA PRO A 234 14.89 0.25 -3.90
C PRO A 234 14.46 1.56 -4.61
N GLU A 235 15.45 2.33 -5.05
CA GLU A 235 15.20 3.47 -5.93
C GLU A 235 14.95 3.00 -7.36
N PHE A 236 13.96 3.61 -8.00
CA PHE A 236 13.66 3.38 -9.41
C PHE A 236 13.97 4.64 -10.20
N PRO A 237 14.72 4.55 -11.31
CA PRO A 237 14.96 5.69 -12.17
C PRO A 237 13.65 6.14 -12.84
N MET A 238 13.40 7.44 -12.84
CA MET A 238 12.26 8.07 -13.52
C MET A 238 12.77 8.72 -14.81
N THR A 239 12.10 8.45 -15.94
CA THR A 239 12.41 9.10 -17.20
C THR A 239 11.81 10.51 -17.24
N GLN A 240 12.42 11.42 -17.98
CA GLN A 240 11.97 12.80 -18.12
C GLN A 240 10.94 12.89 -19.26
N GLU A 241 9.90 12.05 -19.18
CA GLU A 241 8.84 11.93 -20.18
C GLU A 241 7.46 12.07 -19.53
N LYS A 242 6.53 12.71 -20.25
CA LYS A 242 5.18 13.03 -19.75
C LYS A 242 4.19 11.87 -19.66
N HIS A 243 4.57 10.68 -20.14
CA HIS A 243 3.65 9.56 -20.16
C HIS A 243 3.55 8.92 -18.77
N LEU A 244 2.52 8.10 -18.56
CA LEU A 244 2.40 7.31 -17.33
C LEU A 244 3.54 6.29 -17.29
N GLN A 245 4.42 6.39 -16.31
CA GLN A 245 5.55 5.50 -16.08
C GLN A 245 5.19 4.46 -15.04
N LYS A 246 5.62 3.21 -15.26
CA LYS A 246 5.24 2.05 -14.45
C LYS A 246 6.40 1.57 -13.60
N PHE A 247 6.23 1.59 -12.28
CA PHE A 247 7.25 1.17 -11.33
C PHE A 247 6.82 -0.14 -10.65
N LYS A 248 7.23 -1.26 -11.26
CA LYS A 248 6.98 -2.60 -10.74
C LYS A 248 7.88 -2.90 -9.55
N LEU A 249 7.29 -3.31 -8.45
CA LEU A 249 8.05 -3.76 -7.29
C LEU A 249 8.73 -5.10 -7.59
N PRO A 250 9.96 -5.35 -7.10
CA PRO A 250 10.67 -6.61 -7.33
C PRO A 250 9.85 -7.84 -6.90
N GLU A 251 9.13 -7.70 -5.78
CA GLU A 251 8.15 -8.66 -5.29
C GLU A 251 6.90 -7.90 -4.80
N PRO A 252 5.70 -8.51 -4.81
CA PRO A 252 4.52 -7.93 -4.20
C PRO A 252 4.78 -7.61 -2.72
N VAL A 253 4.33 -6.44 -2.27
CA VAL A 253 4.54 -5.95 -0.91
C VAL A 253 3.22 -5.94 -0.15
N LEU A 254 3.22 -6.52 1.05
CA LEU A 254 2.09 -6.40 1.96
C LEU A 254 2.17 -5.07 2.72
N CYS A 255 1.34 -4.11 2.33
CA CYS A 255 1.14 -2.86 3.05
C CYS A 255 0.21 -3.10 4.25
N ILE A 256 0.71 -2.82 5.46
CA ILE A 256 -0.04 -2.92 6.72
C ILE A 256 -0.17 -1.52 7.31
N GLY A 257 -1.40 -1.05 7.45
CA GLY A 257 -1.76 0.32 7.82
C GLY A 257 -2.35 1.18 6.71
N GLY A 258 -2.37 0.66 5.48
CA GLY A 258 -2.97 1.35 4.34
C GLY A 258 -2.33 2.70 4.00
N CYS A 259 -1.07 2.95 4.37
CA CYS A 259 -0.37 4.20 4.01
C CYS A 259 0.73 3.93 2.99
N LEU A 260 0.79 4.74 1.93
CA LEU A 260 1.86 4.76 0.93
C LEU A 260 2.46 6.16 0.87
N GLN A 261 3.79 6.26 0.91
CA GLN A 261 4.55 7.46 0.59
C GLN A 261 5.39 7.22 -0.66
N ILE A 262 5.36 8.20 -1.56
CA ILE A 262 6.22 8.29 -2.74
C ILE A 262 7.27 9.35 -2.43
N GLU A 263 8.53 8.97 -2.37
CA GLU A 263 9.67 9.89 -2.32
C GLU A 263 10.11 10.21 -3.76
N LEU A 264 10.07 11.48 -4.12
CA LEU A 264 10.50 12.04 -5.40
C LEU A 264 11.94 12.54 -5.22
N LEU A 265 12.90 11.77 -5.73
CA LEU A 265 14.33 11.95 -5.46
C LEU A 265 15.02 12.70 -6.61
N GLY A 266 15.58 13.85 -6.28
CA GLY A 266 16.40 14.64 -7.19
C GLY A 266 15.57 15.32 -8.29
N SER A 267 15.54 16.65 -8.32
CA SER A 267 14.82 17.36 -9.39
C SER A 267 15.61 17.29 -10.72
N ALA A 268 14.91 17.01 -11.81
CA ALA A 268 15.52 16.88 -13.14
C ALA A 268 15.74 18.23 -13.84
N GLN A 269 14.82 19.19 -13.63
CA GLN A 269 14.81 20.48 -14.32
C GLN A 269 14.89 21.64 -13.35
N ARG A 270 15.53 22.72 -13.82
CA ARG A 270 15.62 24.00 -13.12
C ARG A 270 14.74 25.00 -13.86
N GLU A 271 13.84 25.66 -13.16
CA GLU A 271 12.99 26.71 -13.73
C GLU A 271 13.85 27.93 -14.10
N ALA A 272 13.58 28.51 -15.27
CA ALA A 272 14.35 29.63 -15.80
C ALA A 272 13.98 30.98 -15.16
N ILE A 273 12.76 31.11 -14.61
CA ILE A 273 12.20 32.37 -14.10
C ILE A 273 12.87 32.75 -12.78
N ASP A 274 12.83 31.84 -11.80
CA ASP A 274 13.35 32.08 -10.46
C ASP A 274 14.66 31.32 -10.15
N GLY A 275 15.03 30.37 -11.02
CA GLY A 275 16.21 29.54 -10.84
C GLY A 275 16.06 28.48 -9.76
N LEU A 276 14.85 28.08 -9.37
CA LEU A 276 14.58 27.00 -8.44
C LEU A 276 14.28 25.68 -9.17
N PHE A 277 14.25 24.60 -8.40
CA PHE A 277 13.97 23.26 -8.88
C PHE A 277 12.60 22.81 -8.40
N TYR A 278 11.73 22.49 -9.35
CA TYR A 278 10.35 22.06 -9.13
C TYR A 278 10.17 20.59 -9.52
N ILE A 279 9.24 19.91 -8.87
CA ILE A 279 8.76 18.59 -9.28
C ILE A 279 7.24 18.68 -9.42
N CYS A 280 6.73 18.23 -10.55
CA CYS A 280 5.33 18.29 -10.90
C CYS A 280 4.79 16.92 -11.32
N VAL A 281 3.63 16.53 -10.79
CA VAL A 281 3.01 15.21 -11.01
C VAL A 281 1.55 15.39 -11.43
N CYS A 282 1.17 14.84 -12.58
CA CYS A 282 -0.22 14.86 -13.05
C CYS A 282 -1.07 13.79 -12.39
N HIS A 283 -0.54 12.58 -12.27
CA HIS A 283 -1.34 11.43 -11.89
C HIS A 283 -0.50 10.36 -11.19
N VAL A 284 -1.09 9.76 -10.16
CA VAL A 284 -0.55 8.61 -9.44
C VAL A 284 -1.62 7.52 -9.41
N ARG A 285 -1.20 6.28 -9.66
CA ARG A 285 -2.05 5.08 -9.55
C ARG A 285 -1.30 3.98 -8.82
N VAL A 286 -1.96 3.27 -7.92
CA VAL A 286 -1.33 2.19 -7.14
C VAL A 286 -2.03 0.88 -7.42
N LEU A 287 -1.34 -0.03 -8.09
CA LEU A 287 -1.89 -1.32 -8.50
C LEU A 287 -1.63 -2.40 -7.46
N GLY A 288 -2.71 -2.98 -6.96
CA GLY A 288 -2.68 -4.02 -5.94
C GLY A 288 -4.00 -4.74 -5.74
N ARG A 289 -4.13 -5.40 -4.59
CA ARG A 289 -5.37 -6.03 -4.12
C ARG A 289 -5.59 -5.73 -2.63
N PRO A 290 -6.72 -5.12 -2.25
CA PRO A 290 -7.10 -5.03 -0.84
C PRO A 290 -7.44 -6.43 -0.31
N LEU A 291 -7.08 -6.69 0.95
CA LEU A 291 -7.37 -7.95 1.64
C LEU A 291 -8.57 -7.83 2.60
N SER A 292 -9.16 -6.64 2.73
CA SER A 292 -10.40 -6.42 3.49
C SER A 292 -11.61 -7.03 2.76
N PRO A 293 -12.61 -7.60 3.47
CA PRO A 293 -12.69 -7.79 4.92
C PRO A 293 -12.09 -9.13 5.42
N GLY A 294 -11.31 -9.82 4.58
CA GLY A 294 -10.64 -11.07 4.96
C GLY A 294 -9.51 -10.85 5.97
N PHE A 295 -8.82 -9.72 5.86
CA PHE A 295 -7.80 -9.24 6.78
C PHE A 295 -8.10 -7.80 7.17
N GLU A 296 -8.20 -7.56 8.47
CA GLU A 296 -8.52 -6.23 9.02
C GLU A 296 -7.52 -5.87 10.11
N LEU A 297 -7.14 -4.60 10.17
CA LEU A 297 -6.29 -4.08 11.23
C LEU A 297 -7.16 -3.61 12.40
N GLN A 298 -6.80 -4.01 13.62
CA GLN A 298 -7.42 -3.52 14.84
C GLN A 298 -6.36 -2.87 15.73
N ALA A 299 -6.55 -1.58 16.03
CA ALA A 299 -5.69 -0.86 16.96
C ALA A 299 -5.96 -1.35 18.40
N LEU A 300 -4.93 -1.85 19.08
CA LEU A 300 -5.06 -2.21 20.48
C LEU A 300 -5.04 -0.94 21.34
N LYS A 301 -6.17 -0.64 22.00
CA LYS A 301 -6.45 0.62 22.72
C LYS A 301 -5.43 1.05 23.78
N LYS A 302 -4.42 0.25 24.13
CA LYS A 302 -3.53 0.50 25.29
C LYS A 302 -2.02 0.51 24.99
N SER A 303 -1.57 0.13 23.80
CA SER A 303 -0.12 -0.05 23.56
C SER A 303 0.40 0.49 22.22
N GLY A 304 -0.45 1.04 21.34
CA GLY A 304 -0.03 1.39 19.98
C GLY A 304 0.28 0.19 19.09
N GLN A 305 0.03 -1.03 19.60
CA GLN A 305 0.26 -2.28 18.90
C GLN A 305 -0.88 -2.57 17.92
N LEU A 306 -0.50 -3.07 16.75
CA LEU A 306 -1.42 -3.42 15.68
C LEU A 306 -1.74 -4.92 15.73
N GLN A 307 -3.01 -5.26 15.72
CA GLN A 307 -3.48 -6.63 15.64
C GLN A 307 -4.10 -6.89 14.27
N LEU A 308 -3.65 -7.95 13.61
CA LEU A 308 -4.22 -8.38 12.33
C LEU A 308 -5.32 -9.42 12.58
N LYS A 309 -6.57 -9.07 12.29
CA LYS A 309 -7.71 -9.97 12.36
C LYS A 309 -7.89 -10.70 11.03
N TYR A 310 -8.10 -12.01 11.09
CA TYR A 310 -8.35 -12.83 9.90
C TYR A 310 -9.75 -13.46 9.93
N ASN A 311 -10.51 -13.28 8.86
CA ASN A 311 -11.81 -13.89 8.61
C ASN A 311 -11.73 -14.83 7.38
N PRO A 312 -11.78 -16.15 7.57
CA PRO A 312 -11.62 -17.12 6.48
C PRO A 312 -12.78 -17.09 5.47
N GLU A 313 -14.01 -16.82 5.91
CA GLU A 313 -15.19 -16.81 5.03
C GLU A 313 -15.18 -15.59 4.10
N ALA A 314 -14.86 -14.43 4.67
CA ALA A 314 -14.65 -13.20 3.90
C ALA A 314 -13.48 -13.37 2.93
N PHE A 315 -12.36 -13.93 3.38
CA PHE A 315 -11.19 -14.13 2.54
C PHE A 315 -11.44 -15.10 1.38
N SER A 316 -12.18 -16.18 1.60
CA SER A 316 -12.61 -17.10 0.53
C SER A 316 -13.43 -16.38 -0.55
N SER A 317 -14.27 -15.43 -0.15
CA SER A 317 -15.04 -14.61 -1.08
C SER A 317 -14.16 -13.68 -1.90
N ILE A 318 -13.12 -13.08 -1.29
CA ILE A 318 -12.12 -12.26 -1.98
C ILE A 318 -11.38 -13.08 -3.03
N LEU A 319 -10.91 -14.28 -2.68
CA LEU A 319 -10.19 -15.16 -3.60
C LEU A 319 -11.02 -15.55 -4.83
N LYS A 320 -12.33 -15.75 -4.66
CA LYS A 320 -13.24 -16.02 -5.79
C LYS A 320 -13.32 -14.82 -6.74
N ARG A 321 -13.29 -13.59 -6.23
CA ARG A 321 -13.26 -12.37 -7.06
C ARG A 321 -11.95 -12.25 -7.83
N PHE A 322 -10.82 -12.65 -7.25
CA PHE A 322 -9.54 -12.67 -7.97
C PHE A 322 -9.55 -13.59 -9.20
N SER A 323 -10.39 -14.63 -9.20
CA SER A 323 -10.47 -15.61 -10.30
C SER A 323 -11.55 -15.36 -11.35
N HIS A 324 -12.55 -14.49 -11.08
CA HIS A 324 -13.76 -14.37 -11.92
C HIS A 324 -13.85 -13.10 -12.76
N GLU A 325 -12.87 -12.21 -12.71
CA GLU A 325 -12.87 -10.96 -13.48
C GLU A 325 -12.03 -11.12 -14.76
N GLU A 326 -12.52 -11.92 -15.71
CA GLU A 326 -12.21 -11.77 -17.14
C GLU A 326 -13.34 -10.93 -17.78
N GLU A 327 -12.97 -9.94 -18.59
CA GLU A 327 -13.83 -9.13 -19.47
C GLU A 327 -14.84 -8.16 -18.83
N THR A 328 -14.37 -7.01 -18.35
CA THR A 328 -15.04 -5.71 -18.64
C THR A 328 -14.01 -4.58 -18.63
N ASP A 329 -13.66 -4.08 -19.82
CA ASP A 329 -12.97 -2.80 -20.00
C ASP A 329 -13.92 -1.64 -19.62
N ALA A 330 -13.97 -1.34 -18.33
CA ALA A 330 -14.34 -0.05 -17.74
C ALA A 330 -14.04 -0.17 -16.24
N VAL A 331 -12.90 0.37 -15.81
CA VAL A 331 -12.53 0.42 -14.40
C VAL A 331 -13.40 1.49 -13.75
N GLU A 332 -14.62 1.13 -13.34
CA GLU A 332 -15.35 1.93 -12.37
C GLU A 332 -14.78 1.65 -10.97
N PRO A 333 -14.26 2.66 -10.25
CA PRO A 333 -13.88 2.50 -8.85
C PRO A 333 -15.09 2.02 -8.04
N GLU A 334 -14.86 1.21 -7.00
CA GLU A 334 -15.93 0.83 -6.07
C GLU A 334 -16.62 2.10 -5.55
N GLU A 335 -17.96 2.10 -5.42
CA GLU A 335 -18.76 3.32 -5.12
C GLU A 335 -18.21 4.14 -3.94
N ASP A 336 -17.66 3.47 -2.92
CA ASP A 336 -17.06 4.10 -1.74
C ASP A 336 -15.76 4.87 -2.05
N THR A 337 -14.87 4.34 -2.89
CA THR A 337 -13.64 5.02 -3.32
C THR A 337 -13.91 6.24 -4.18
N LEU A 338 -14.88 6.12 -5.09
CA LEU A 338 -15.29 7.26 -5.92
C LEU A 338 -15.86 8.38 -5.05
N GLY A 339 -16.62 8.03 -4.00
CA GLY A 339 -17.15 8.99 -3.03
C GLY A 339 -16.06 9.77 -2.30
N GLU A 340 -14.97 9.11 -1.86
CA GLU A 340 -13.86 9.81 -1.20
C GLU A 340 -13.10 10.74 -2.18
N HIS A 341 -12.82 10.28 -3.40
CA HIS A 341 -12.19 11.11 -4.43
C HIS A 341 -13.03 12.34 -4.78
N VAL A 342 -14.34 12.15 -4.99
CA VAL A 342 -15.28 13.24 -5.28
C VAL A 342 -15.33 14.22 -4.12
N ARG A 343 -15.39 13.74 -2.88
CA ARG A 343 -15.40 14.62 -1.69
C ARG A 343 -14.13 15.46 -1.57
N GLN A 344 -12.95 14.90 -1.86
CA GLN A 344 -11.70 15.66 -1.85
C GLN A 344 -11.64 16.70 -2.98
N LEU A 345 -12.18 16.37 -4.15
CA LEU A 345 -12.33 17.31 -5.25
C LEU A 345 -13.33 18.43 -4.92
N GLU A 346 -14.48 18.11 -4.31
CA GLU A 346 -15.47 19.08 -3.85
C GLU A 346 -14.88 20.04 -2.82
N ASN A 347 -14.13 19.53 -1.84
CA ASN A 347 -13.43 20.36 -0.85
C ASN A 347 -12.43 21.32 -1.54
N LEU A 348 -11.67 20.82 -2.51
CA LEU A 348 -10.74 21.65 -3.30
C LEU A 348 -11.48 22.73 -4.11
N LEU A 349 -12.60 22.39 -4.74
CA LEU A 349 -13.44 23.34 -5.47
C LEU A 349 -14.11 24.37 -4.54
N GLN A 350 -14.49 23.97 -3.31
CA GLN A 350 -15.00 24.90 -2.31
C GLN A 350 -13.94 25.91 -1.89
N ILE A 351 -12.70 25.48 -1.65
CA ILE A 351 -11.58 26.37 -1.32
C ILE A 351 -11.36 27.38 -2.46
N ARG A 352 -11.40 26.94 -3.72
CA ARG A 352 -11.30 27.83 -4.90
C ARG A 352 -12.42 28.86 -4.99
N ASN A 353 -13.61 28.55 -4.49
CA ASN A 353 -14.80 29.41 -4.58
C ASN A 353 -14.96 30.35 -3.38
N ILE A 354 -14.07 30.30 -2.38
CA ILE A 354 -14.01 31.33 -1.34
C ILE A 354 -13.45 32.58 -2.00
N PRO A 355 -14.20 33.70 -2.06
CA PRO A 355 -13.67 34.91 -2.67
C PRO A 355 -12.47 35.38 -1.85
N ASP A 356 -11.30 35.42 -2.49
CA ASP A 356 -10.13 36.10 -1.95
C ASP A 356 -10.56 37.48 -1.46
N HIS A 357 -10.23 37.80 -0.21
CA HIS A 357 -10.29 39.18 0.25
C HIS A 357 -9.56 40.06 -0.80
N PRO A 358 -10.18 41.14 -1.30
CA PRO A 358 -9.57 41.94 -2.34
C PRO A 358 -8.22 42.44 -1.83
N PHE A 359 -7.15 42.05 -2.53
CA PHE A 359 -5.84 42.67 -2.44
C PHE A 359 -6.03 44.18 -2.58
N VAL A 360 -5.92 44.91 -1.46
CA VAL A 360 -5.88 46.37 -1.47
C VAL A 360 -4.52 46.76 -2.02
N TRP A 361 -4.51 47.26 -3.25
CA TRP A 361 -3.38 48.02 -3.76
C TRP A 361 -3.29 49.31 -2.93
N ASN A 362 -2.26 49.42 -2.10
CA ASN A 362 -1.85 50.72 -1.55
C ASN A 362 -1.16 51.49 -2.68
N ASP A 363 -1.95 52.21 -3.47
CA ASP A 363 -1.43 53.27 -4.33
C ASP A 363 -1.16 54.52 -3.49
N GLU A 364 -0.04 54.52 -2.78
CA GLU A 364 0.62 55.76 -2.35
C GLU A 364 1.87 55.97 -3.20
N TYR A 365 1.70 56.60 -4.36
CA TYR A 365 2.69 57.52 -4.95
C TYR A 365 2.00 58.47 -5.95
N ASN A 366 1.52 59.60 -5.42
CA ASN A 366 1.68 60.93 -6.02
C ASN A 366 1.41 62.02 -4.99
#